data_AF-A0A374DZG7-F1
#
_entry.id   AF-A0A374DZG7-F1
#
_cell.length_a   1.000
_cell.length_b   1.000
_cell.length_c   1.000
_cell.angle_alpha   90.00
_cell.angle_beta   90.00
_cell.angle_gamma   90.00
#
_symmetry.space_group_name_H-M   'P 1'
#
loop_
_entity.id
_entity.type
_entity.pdbx_description
1 polymer ?
#
loop_
_entity_poly.entity_id
_entity_poly.type
_entity_poly.pdbx_seq_one_letter_code
_entity_poly.pdbx_strand_id
1 'polypeptide(L)'
;MGVNGETISATPSHPFYVDKLGWTLARSLKAGDVLVLSNGELVTVEWVQHEILESPIKVYNFEVQDFHTYFVGECGVLVHNNCKSVEGGVGYDTFDDAKKALGSPGEDKAWHHIVEQNQIKKSGLSSQDIHNTKNLVSIDSGYSGSVHSKISGYYSSKQSFTNGQTVRSWLAGQDFDTQFEFGKKVLEQYGTLTPTKTGWIFNQFV
;
A
#
# COMPACT_ATOMS: atom_id res chain seq x y z
N MET A 1 10.89 3.47 -18.43
CA MET A 1 10.67 2.30 -19.31
C MET A 1 10.39 2.77 -20.71
N GLY A 2 10.74 1.98 -21.71
CA GLY A 2 10.44 2.27 -23.13
C GLY A 2 9.25 1.48 -23.62
N VAL A 3 8.32 2.16 -24.29
CA VAL A 3 7.09 1.58 -24.84
C VAL A 3 6.82 2.27 -26.18
N ASN A 4 6.90 1.53 -27.29
CA ASN A 4 6.66 2.07 -28.64
C ASN A 4 7.49 3.32 -28.98
N GLY A 5 8.78 3.30 -28.63
CA GLY A 5 9.69 4.44 -28.80
C GLY A 5 9.48 5.61 -27.83
N GLU A 6 8.44 5.61 -27.00
CA GLU A 6 8.21 6.59 -25.94
C GLU A 6 8.86 6.15 -24.62
N THR A 7 9.41 7.11 -23.87
CA THR A 7 9.94 6.86 -22.53
C THR A 7 8.94 7.31 -21.46
N ILE A 8 8.49 6.36 -20.65
CA ILE A 8 7.61 6.60 -19.50
C ILE A 8 8.41 6.46 -18.20
N SER A 9 8.42 7.53 -17.40
CA SER A 9 9.00 7.54 -16.06
C SER A 9 7.90 7.55 -15.01
N ALA A 10 7.97 6.60 -14.08
CA ALA A 10 6.99 6.44 -13.01
C ALA A 10 7.69 6.04 -11.71
N THR A 11 7.02 6.26 -10.57
CA THR A 11 7.52 5.75 -9.30
C THR A 11 7.51 4.21 -9.30
N PRO A 12 8.41 3.54 -8.57
CA PRO A 12 8.49 2.08 -8.55
C PRO A 12 7.18 1.38 -8.15
N SER A 13 6.33 2.06 -7.39
CA SER A 13 5.04 1.58 -6.91
C SER A 13 3.86 1.92 -7.82
N HIS A 14 4.08 2.64 -8.92
CA HIS A 14 2.99 3.01 -9.81
C HIS A 14 2.41 1.77 -10.52
N PRO A 15 1.10 1.46 -10.41
CA PRO A 15 0.54 0.29 -11.08
C PRO A 15 0.28 0.55 -12.57
N PHE A 16 0.74 -0.37 -13.41
CA PHE A 16 0.44 -0.48 -14.83
C PHE A 16 -0.46 -1.69 -15.08
N TYR A 17 -1.40 -1.60 -16.02
CA TYR A 17 -2.24 -2.74 -16.37
C TYR A 17 -1.55 -3.61 -17.42
N VAL A 18 -1.15 -4.82 -17.03
CA VAL A 18 -0.52 -5.81 -17.92
C VAL A 18 -1.58 -6.78 -18.43
N ASP A 19 -1.66 -6.97 -19.75
CA ASP A 19 -2.56 -7.92 -20.38
C ASP A 19 -2.37 -9.32 -19.78
N LYS A 20 -3.50 -9.98 -19.45
CA LYS A 20 -3.59 -11.30 -18.79
C LYS A 20 -3.03 -11.41 -17.37
N LEU A 21 -2.21 -10.46 -16.91
CA LEU A 21 -1.63 -10.44 -15.56
C LEU A 21 -2.35 -9.47 -14.61
N GLY A 22 -3.00 -8.44 -15.15
CA GLY A 22 -3.68 -7.41 -14.38
C GLY A 22 -2.72 -6.34 -13.85
N TRP A 23 -3.11 -5.67 -12.77
CA TRP A 23 -2.34 -4.57 -12.17
C TRP A 23 -0.97 -5.05 -11.67
N THR A 24 0.08 -4.48 -12.26
CA THR A 24 1.48 -4.81 -11.98
C THR A 24 2.24 -3.53 -11.65
N LEU A 25 2.99 -3.54 -10.54
CA LEU A 25 3.79 -2.38 -10.13
C LEU A 25 4.90 -2.08 -11.14
N ALA A 26 5.25 -0.81 -11.33
CA ALA A 26 6.31 -0.38 -12.23
C ALA A 26 7.65 -1.11 -11.98
N ARG A 27 8.00 -1.33 -10.70
CA ARG A 27 9.20 -2.08 -10.27
C ARG A 27 9.20 -3.55 -10.69
N SER A 28 8.03 -4.10 -10.98
CA SER A 28 7.82 -5.51 -11.32
C SER A 28 7.72 -5.73 -12.83
N LEU A 29 7.62 -4.65 -13.63
CA LEU A 29 7.59 -4.73 -15.08
C LEU A 29 8.93 -5.21 -15.64
N LYS A 30 8.84 -5.95 -16.74
CA LYS A 30 9.98 -6.49 -17.47
C LYS A 30 9.83 -6.20 -18.95
N ALA A 31 10.96 -6.16 -19.65
CA ALA A 31 10.94 -6.17 -21.11
C ALA A 31 10.17 -7.42 -21.59
N GLY A 32 9.22 -7.21 -22.50
CA GLY A 32 8.31 -8.24 -22.99
C GLY A 32 6.93 -8.27 -22.32
N ASP A 33 6.72 -7.58 -21.19
CA ASP A 33 5.37 -7.40 -20.64
C ASP A 33 4.50 -6.61 -21.62
N VAL A 34 3.20 -6.91 -21.66
CA VAL A 34 2.27 -6.33 -22.61
C VAL A 34 1.29 -5.43 -21.87
N LEU A 35 1.29 -4.12 -22.15
CA LEU A 35 0.42 -3.13 -21.54
C LEU A 35 -0.78 -2.82 -22.44
N VAL A 36 -1.84 -2.27 -21.84
CA VAL A 36 -3.06 -1.85 -22.55
C VAL A 36 -3.06 -0.34 -22.79
N LEU A 37 -3.31 0.05 -24.04
CA LEU A 37 -3.42 1.44 -24.49
C LEU A 37 -4.87 1.97 -24.41
N SER A 38 -5.02 3.29 -24.50
CA SER A 38 -6.30 4.01 -24.46
C SER A 38 -7.31 3.64 -25.55
N ASN A 39 -6.82 3.21 -26.71
CA ASN A 39 -7.63 2.71 -27.81
C ASN A 39 -7.96 1.21 -27.68
N GLY A 40 -7.52 0.55 -26.59
CA GLY A 40 -7.68 -0.88 -26.35
C GLY A 40 -6.63 -1.76 -27.03
N GLU A 41 -5.66 -1.17 -27.74
CA GLU A 41 -4.54 -1.92 -28.32
C GLU A 41 -3.52 -2.34 -27.27
N LEU A 42 -2.67 -3.28 -27.66
CA LEU A 42 -1.64 -3.85 -26.82
C LEU A 42 -0.27 -3.33 -27.23
N VAL A 43 0.57 -3.02 -26.25
CA VAL A 43 1.92 -2.52 -26.49
C VAL A 43 2.94 -3.26 -25.63
N THR A 44 4.08 -3.60 -26.21
CA THR A 44 5.13 -4.33 -25.51
C THR A 44 6.10 -3.36 -24.83
N VAL A 45 6.46 -3.65 -23.58
CA VAL A 45 7.55 -2.97 -22.87
C VAL A 45 8.88 -3.39 -23.52
N GLU A 46 9.59 -2.43 -24.11
CA GLU A 46 10.85 -2.67 -24.83
C GLU A 46 12.02 -2.83 -23.86
N TRP A 47 12.05 -2.00 -22.83
CA TRP A 47 13.08 -2.02 -21.80
C TRP A 47 12.58 -1.39 -20.50
N VAL A 48 13.15 -1.83 -19.38
CA VAL A 48 12.92 -1.26 -18.05
C VAL A 48 14.28 -0.90 -17.45
N GLN A 49 14.40 0.32 -16.94
CA GLN A 49 15.57 0.81 -16.24
C GLN A 49 15.14 1.35 -14.89
N HIS A 50 15.84 0.93 -13.83
CA HIS A 50 15.66 1.47 -12.50
C HIS A 50 16.72 2.55 -12.27
N GLU A 51 16.27 3.78 -12.05
CA GLU A 51 17.17 4.89 -11.70
C GLU A 51 17.14 5.10 -10.19
N ILE A 52 18.32 5.01 -9.56
CA ILE A 52 18.52 5.49 -8.19
C ILE A 52 18.95 6.95 -8.30
N LEU A 53 18.06 7.86 -7.93
CA LEU A 53 18.35 9.28 -7.97
C LEU A 53 19.12 9.69 -6.71
N GLU A 54 20.22 10.41 -6.88
CA GLU A 54 21.05 10.91 -5.77
C GLU A 54 20.38 12.03 -4.96
N SER A 55 19.30 12.62 -5.51
CA SER A 55 18.51 13.68 -4.88
C SER A 55 17.02 13.54 -5.19
N PRO A 56 16.11 13.96 -4.29
CA PRO A 56 14.67 13.95 -4.54
C PRO A 56 14.30 14.80 -5.77
N ILE A 57 13.52 14.26 -6.70
CA ILE A 57 12.98 14.99 -7.84
C ILE A 57 11.51 15.35 -7.61
N LYS A 58 11.08 16.49 -8.16
CA LYS A 58 9.69 16.92 -8.08
C LYS A 58 8.86 16.13 -9.09
N VAL A 59 7.90 15.34 -8.60
CA VAL A 59 6.93 14.63 -9.43
C VAL A 59 5.57 15.33 -9.38
N TYR A 60 4.82 15.26 -10.48
CA TYR A 60 3.48 15.85 -10.60
C TYR A 60 2.47 14.72 -10.75
N ASN A 61 1.37 14.77 -9.98
CA ASN A 61 0.24 13.85 -10.10
C ASN A 61 -1.06 14.68 -10.10
N PHE A 62 -2.07 14.27 -10.85
CA PHE A 62 -3.40 14.87 -10.81
C PHE A 62 -4.44 13.77 -10.62
N GLU A 63 -5.49 14.02 -9.84
CA GLU A 63 -6.54 13.04 -9.55
C GLU A 63 -7.65 13.09 -10.59
N VAL A 64 -8.06 11.93 -11.10
CA VAL A 64 -9.25 11.78 -11.94
C VAL A 64 -10.34 11.18 -11.07
N GLN A 65 -11.47 11.89 -10.95
CA GLN A 65 -12.61 11.44 -10.15
C GLN A 65 -13.23 10.17 -10.75
N ASP A 66 -13.79 9.32 -9.89
CA ASP A 66 -14.58 8.09 -10.16
C ASP A 66 -13.80 6.81 -10.54
N PHE A 67 -12.91 6.84 -11.53
CA PHE A 67 -12.28 5.60 -12.04
C PHE A 67 -10.85 5.35 -11.55
N HIS A 68 -10.23 6.35 -10.89
CA HIS A 68 -8.86 6.30 -10.37
C HIS A 68 -7.83 5.73 -11.37
N THR A 69 -8.07 5.90 -12.67
CA THR A 69 -7.22 5.42 -13.78
C THR A 69 -7.06 6.54 -14.81
N TYR A 70 -5.88 6.66 -15.40
CA TYR A 70 -5.60 7.64 -16.44
C TYR A 70 -4.63 7.07 -17.47
N PHE A 71 -4.51 7.74 -18.61
CA PHE A 71 -3.58 7.37 -19.66
C PHE A 71 -2.36 8.29 -19.62
N VAL A 72 -1.16 7.73 -19.66
CA VAL A 72 0.12 8.46 -19.60
C VAL A 72 0.88 8.33 -20.92
N GLY A 73 1.54 9.42 -21.31
CA GLY A 73 2.35 9.51 -22.52
C GLY A 73 1.54 9.77 -23.78
N GLU A 74 2.24 10.10 -24.86
CA GLU A 74 1.68 10.27 -26.20
C GLU A 74 1.04 8.98 -26.72
N CYS A 75 1.54 7.81 -26.27
CA CYS A 75 0.96 6.50 -26.58
C CYS A 75 -0.31 6.20 -25.78
N GLY A 76 -0.57 6.93 -24.69
CA GLY A 76 -1.76 6.77 -23.85
C GLY A 76 -1.84 5.40 -23.17
N VAL A 77 -0.87 5.08 -22.31
CA VAL A 77 -0.79 3.81 -21.55
C VAL A 77 -1.68 3.84 -20.31
N LEU A 78 -2.49 2.80 -20.08
CA LEU A 78 -3.40 2.73 -18.93
C LEU A 78 -2.63 2.55 -17.61
N VAL A 79 -2.74 3.54 -16.74
CA VAL A 79 -2.13 3.55 -15.41
C VAL A 79 -3.17 3.80 -14.32
N HIS A 80 -2.87 3.36 -13.10
CA HIS A 80 -3.73 3.58 -11.94
C HIS A 80 -3.22 4.76 -11.10
N ASN A 81 -4.14 5.64 -10.70
CA ASN A 81 -3.89 6.70 -9.75
C ASN A 81 -3.97 6.22 -8.29
N ASN A 82 -3.20 5.20 -7.95
CA ASN A 82 -2.88 4.90 -6.55
C ASN A 82 -1.37 5.08 -6.38
N CYS A 83 -0.92 6.32 -6.58
CA CYS A 83 0.47 6.66 -6.31
C CYS A 83 0.61 7.15 -4.86
N LYS A 84 0.40 6.24 -3.88
CA LYS A 84 0.78 6.47 -2.48
C LYS A 84 1.38 5.25 -1.77
N SER A 85 2.17 4.42 -2.46
CA SER A 85 3.15 3.59 -1.74
C SER A 85 4.41 4.42 -1.44
N VAL A 86 4.29 5.22 -0.39
CA VAL A 86 5.31 5.57 0.60
C VAL A 86 6.78 5.52 0.15
N GLU A 87 7.31 6.65 -0.32
CA GLU A 87 8.75 6.88 -0.31
C GLU A 87 9.29 6.70 1.12
N GLY A 88 10.27 5.81 1.29
CA GLY A 88 11.04 5.62 2.54
C GLY A 88 10.65 4.45 3.45
N GLY A 89 9.67 3.62 3.07
CA GLY A 89 9.34 2.38 3.81
C GLY A 89 10.21 1.19 3.42
N VAL A 90 10.57 0.33 4.38
CA VAL A 90 11.29 -0.95 4.12
C VAL A 90 10.31 -2.11 4.27
N GLY A 91 10.17 -2.90 3.21
CA GLY A 91 9.35 -4.12 3.19
C GLY A 91 10.16 -5.36 3.57
N TYR A 92 9.51 -6.29 4.26
CA TYR A 92 10.10 -7.56 4.71
C TYR A 92 9.24 -8.75 4.25
N ASP A 93 9.85 -9.92 4.06
CA ASP A 93 9.11 -11.11 3.63
C ASP A 93 8.25 -11.70 4.76
N THR A 94 8.66 -11.49 6.01
CA THR A 94 7.95 -11.98 7.20
C THR A 94 7.82 -10.91 8.28
N PHE A 95 6.83 -11.07 9.16
CA PHE A 95 6.68 -10.19 10.32
C PHE A 95 7.84 -10.33 11.32
N ASP A 96 8.45 -11.51 11.42
CA ASP A 96 9.59 -11.72 12.31
C ASP A 96 10.82 -10.96 11.83
N ASP A 97 11.05 -10.88 10.52
CA ASP A 97 12.16 -10.08 9.96
C ASP A 97 11.91 -8.59 10.15
N ALA A 98 10.67 -8.13 9.99
CA ALA A 98 10.30 -6.76 10.32
C ALA A 98 10.56 -6.43 11.79
N LYS A 99 10.16 -7.30 12.73
CA LYS A 99 10.40 -7.12 14.17
C LYS A 99 11.89 -7.12 14.52
N LYS A 100 12.70 -7.98 13.90
CA LYS A 100 14.16 -8.00 14.10
C LYS A 100 14.79 -6.67 13.68
N ALA A 101 14.36 -6.12 12.54
CA ALA A 101 14.89 -4.86 12.02
C ALA A 101 14.42 -3.64 12.81
N LEU A 102 13.15 -3.63 13.23
CA LEU A 102 12.55 -2.52 13.99
C LEU A 102 12.89 -2.52 15.48
N GLY A 103 13.28 -3.68 16.02
CA GLY A 103 13.52 -3.86 17.45
C GLY A 103 12.24 -3.90 18.29
N SER A 104 12.41 -3.75 19.60
CA SER A 104 11.29 -3.72 20.55
C SER A 104 10.42 -2.47 20.33
N PRO A 105 9.07 -2.61 20.29
CA PRO A 105 8.15 -1.47 20.20
C PRO A 105 8.07 -0.65 21.50
N GLY A 106 8.71 -1.10 22.58
CA GLY A 106 8.66 -0.50 23.91
C GLY A 106 7.90 -1.37 24.92
N GLU A 107 8.00 -1.00 26.20
CA GLU A 107 7.22 -1.61 27.28
C GLU A 107 5.72 -1.40 27.05
N ASP A 108 4.92 -2.44 27.33
CA ASP A 108 3.46 -2.45 27.11
C ASP A 108 3.03 -2.01 25.70
N LYS A 109 3.84 -2.30 24.69
CA LYS A 109 3.57 -1.98 23.29
C LYS A 109 3.73 -3.19 22.38
N ALA A 110 3.04 -3.14 21.25
CA ALA A 110 3.19 -4.11 20.16
C ALA A 110 3.29 -3.39 18.81
N TRP A 111 4.04 -3.99 17.88
CA TRP A 111 3.95 -3.62 16.47
C TRP A 111 2.59 -4.02 15.92
N HIS A 112 1.85 -3.05 15.43
CA HIS A 112 0.52 -3.21 14.86
C HIS A 112 0.54 -2.90 13.36
N HIS A 113 -0.12 -3.76 12.59
CA HIS A 113 -0.33 -3.57 11.17
C HIS A 113 -1.51 -2.62 10.91
N ILE A 114 -1.29 -1.54 10.18
CA ILE A 114 -2.37 -0.62 9.75
C ILE A 114 -3.32 -1.36 8.78
N VAL A 115 -2.75 -2.05 7.79
CA VAL A 115 -3.43 -3.08 6.98
C VAL A 115 -3.06 -4.46 7.53
N GLU A 116 -4.04 -5.17 8.06
CA GLU A 116 -3.81 -6.43 8.77
C GLU A 116 -3.10 -7.52 7.94
N GLN A 117 -2.22 -8.28 8.59
CA GLN A 117 -1.48 -9.37 7.95
C GLN A 117 -2.32 -10.47 7.27
N ASN A 118 -3.56 -10.68 7.74
CA ASN A 118 -4.47 -11.68 7.15
C ASN A 118 -4.85 -11.33 5.70
N GLN A 119 -4.67 -10.08 5.29
CA GLN A 119 -5.01 -9.58 3.97
C GLN A 119 -4.04 -10.05 2.88
N ILE A 120 -2.86 -10.58 3.25
CA ILE A 120 -2.00 -11.32 2.31
C ILE A 120 -2.80 -12.45 1.67
N LYS A 121 -3.47 -13.27 2.49
CA LYS A 121 -4.25 -14.42 2.00
C LYS A 121 -5.64 -14.01 1.51
N LYS A 122 -6.28 -13.05 2.17
CA LYS A 122 -7.68 -12.68 1.87
C LYS A 122 -7.82 -11.75 0.67
N SER A 123 -6.82 -10.90 0.43
CA SER A 123 -6.85 -9.86 -0.61
C SER A 123 -5.72 -10.02 -1.63
N GLY A 124 -4.85 -11.02 -1.49
CA GLY A 124 -3.73 -11.25 -2.42
C GLY A 124 -2.63 -10.19 -2.32
N LEU A 125 -2.57 -9.45 -1.21
CA LEU A 125 -1.59 -8.37 -1.02
C LEU A 125 -0.17 -8.93 -0.83
N SER A 126 0.82 -8.17 -1.30
CA SER A 126 2.24 -8.52 -1.14
C SER A 126 2.64 -8.59 0.33
N SER A 127 3.42 -9.61 0.70
CA SER A 127 4.02 -9.71 2.03
C SER A 127 4.87 -8.49 2.37
N GLN A 128 5.60 -7.94 1.41
CA GLN A 128 6.49 -6.79 1.62
C GLN A 128 5.74 -5.45 1.78
N ASP A 129 4.53 -5.35 1.26
CA ASP A 129 3.68 -4.17 1.48
C ASP A 129 2.99 -4.27 2.86
N ILE A 130 2.66 -5.50 3.29
CA ILE A 130 2.06 -5.76 4.59
C ILE A 130 3.09 -5.67 5.72
N HIS A 131 4.22 -6.35 5.63
CA HIS A 131 5.33 -6.25 6.58
C HIS A 131 6.23 -5.08 6.18
N ASN A 132 5.68 -3.88 6.14
CA ASN A 132 6.40 -2.67 5.78
C ASN A 132 6.53 -1.74 6.99
N THR A 133 7.66 -1.05 7.14
CA THR A 133 7.83 -0.06 8.23
C THR A 133 6.80 1.07 8.18
N LYS A 134 6.20 1.34 7.01
CA LYS A 134 5.10 2.28 6.82
C LYS A 134 3.71 1.66 6.93
N ASN A 135 3.60 0.34 7.05
CA ASN A 135 2.36 -0.35 7.42
C ASN A 135 2.39 -0.81 8.89
N LEU A 136 3.46 -0.51 9.62
CA LEU A 136 3.65 -0.89 11.02
C LEU A 136 3.71 0.34 11.91
N VAL A 137 3.06 0.26 13.06
CA VAL A 137 3.04 1.30 14.08
C VAL A 137 3.10 0.68 15.47
N SER A 138 3.91 1.23 16.37
CA SER A 138 3.94 0.78 17.77
C SER A 138 2.76 1.38 18.53
N ILE A 139 1.92 0.54 19.12
CA ILE A 139 0.76 0.97 19.92
C ILE A 139 0.68 0.18 21.23
N ASP A 140 -0.04 0.74 22.19
CA ASP A 140 -0.21 0.14 23.51
C ASP A 140 -0.91 -1.23 23.42
N SER A 141 -0.38 -2.19 24.17
CA SER A 141 -0.73 -3.61 24.16
C SER A 141 -0.35 -4.28 25.49
N GLY A 142 -0.67 -5.56 25.67
CA GLY A 142 -0.25 -6.34 26.84
C GLY A 142 -1.18 -6.24 28.06
N TYR A 143 -2.18 -5.36 28.04
CA TYR A 143 -3.20 -5.25 29.09
C TYR A 143 -4.62 -5.15 28.51
N SER A 144 -5.61 -5.46 29.35
CA SER A 144 -7.04 -5.40 28.98
C SER A 144 -7.46 -3.96 28.66
N GLY A 145 -8.10 -3.76 27.50
CA GLY A 145 -8.54 -2.44 27.06
C GLY A 145 -7.43 -1.58 26.44
N SER A 146 -6.24 -2.14 26.23
CA SER A 146 -5.20 -1.54 25.38
C SER A 146 -5.71 -1.23 23.97
N VAL A 147 -5.12 -0.25 23.29
CA VAL A 147 -5.54 0.16 21.95
C VAL A 147 -5.47 -1.02 20.98
N HIS A 148 -4.41 -1.83 21.06
CA HIS A 148 -4.27 -3.03 20.23
C HIS A 148 -5.46 -4.01 20.42
N SER A 149 -5.89 -4.24 21.66
CA SER A 149 -7.02 -5.12 21.97
C SER A 149 -8.35 -4.56 21.44
N LYS A 150 -8.58 -3.24 21.57
CA LYS A 150 -9.78 -2.56 21.09
C LYS A 150 -9.91 -2.62 19.58
N ILE A 151 -8.83 -2.32 18.86
CA ILE A 151 -8.79 -2.41 17.38
C ILE A 151 -9.03 -3.84 16.92
N SER A 152 -8.36 -4.81 17.53
CA SER A 152 -8.56 -6.23 17.20
C SER A 152 -10.01 -6.69 17.40
N GLY A 153 -10.65 -6.21 18.47
CA GLY A 153 -12.08 -6.42 18.75
C GLY A 153 -12.97 -5.78 17.69
N TYR A 154 -12.70 -4.53 17.31
CA TYR A 154 -13.42 -3.82 16.26
C TYR A 154 -13.36 -4.55 14.91
N TYR A 155 -12.17 -4.98 14.47
CA TYR A 155 -12.01 -5.70 13.21
C TYR A 155 -12.71 -7.07 13.19
N SER A 156 -12.93 -7.66 14.38
CA SER A 156 -13.65 -8.92 14.56
C SER A 156 -15.16 -8.74 14.73
N SER A 157 -15.63 -7.50 14.86
CA SER A 157 -17.04 -7.16 15.03
C SER A 157 -17.75 -6.95 13.69
N LYS A 158 -19.08 -7.03 13.70
CA LYS A 158 -19.95 -6.67 12.58
C LYS A 158 -20.45 -5.25 12.79
N GLN A 159 -20.38 -4.43 11.74
CA GLN A 159 -20.84 -3.05 11.79
C GLN A 159 -22.03 -2.87 10.84
N SER A 160 -22.78 -1.79 10.98
CA SER A 160 -23.95 -1.53 10.12
C SER A 160 -23.58 -1.48 8.63
N PHE A 161 -22.39 -0.96 8.30
CA PHE A 161 -21.89 -0.83 6.92
C PHE A 161 -21.30 -2.13 6.34
N THR A 162 -21.10 -3.19 7.15
CA THR A 162 -20.42 -4.42 6.69
C THR A 162 -21.38 -5.48 6.17
N ASN A 163 -22.68 -5.16 6.05
CA ASN A 163 -23.71 -6.06 5.52
C ASN A 163 -23.69 -7.46 6.17
N GLY A 164 -23.52 -7.51 7.49
CA GLY A 164 -23.52 -8.76 8.27
C GLY A 164 -22.19 -9.52 8.30
N GLN A 165 -21.14 -9.03 7.64
CA GLN A 165 -19.77 -9.53 7.74
C GLN A 165 -19.00 -8.86 8.88
N THR A 166 -17.88 -9.45 9.33
CA THR A 166 -16.95 -8.71 10.19
C THR A 166 -16.23 -7.63 9.39
N VAL A 167 -15.77 -6.55 10.04
CA VAL A 167 -14.99 -5.48 9.38
C VAL A 167 -13.81 -6.06 8.59
N ARG A 168 -13.06 -6.99 9.20
CA ARG A 168 -11.95 -7.69 8.53
C ARG A 168 -12.35 -8.44 7.26
N SER A 169 -13.53 -9.05 7.25
CA SER A 169 -14.04 -9.78 6.09
C SER A 169 -14.57 -8.83 5.03
N TRP A 170 -15.23 -7.74 5.44
CA TRP A 170 -15.71 -6.71 4.54
C TRP A 170 -14.57 -5.98 3.81
N LEU A 171 -13.41 -5.81 4.47
CA LEU A 171 -12.20 -5.26 3.84
C LEU A 171 -11.53 -6.22 2.85
N ALA A 172 -11.85 -7.52 2.87
CA ALA A 172 -11.22 -8.49 1.99
C ALA A 172 -11.56 -8.21 0.52
N GLY A 173 -10.55 -8.18 -0.34
CA GLY A 173 -10.67 -7.89 -1.76
C GLY A 173 -10.62 -6.39 -2.12
N GLN A 174 -10.61 -5.49 -1.12
CA GLN A 174 -10.34 -4.07 -1.35
C GLN A 174 -8.83 -3.85 -1.54
N ASP A 175 -8.44 -2.82 -2.28
CA ASP A 175 -7.03 -2.49 -2.50
C ASP A 175 -6.32 -2.04 -1.20
N PHE A 176 -4.99 -2.07 -1.22
CA PHE A 176 -4.18 -1.73 -0.04
C PHE A 176 -4.48 -0.32 0.50
N ASP A 177 -4.60 0.68 -0.37
CA ASP A 177 -4.74 2.08 0.05
C ASP A 177 -6.10 2.31 0.71
N THR A 178 -7.16 1.69 0.17
CA THR A 178 -8.49 1.68 0.80
C THR A 178 -8.44 1.07 2.20
N GLN A 179 -7.79 -0.08 2.35
CA GLN A 179 -7.63 -0.71 3.67
C GLN A 179 -6.75 0.10 4.61
N PHE A 180 -5.73 0.77 4.08
CA PHE A 180 -4.77 1.56 4.82
C PHE A 180 -5.40 2.83 5.38
N GLU A 181 -6.16 3.57 4.56
CA GLU A 181 -6.92 4.74 5.01
C GLU A 181 -8.01 4.36 6.01
N PHE A 182 -8.65 3.20 5.84
CA PHE A 182 -9.57 2.68 6.85
C PHE A 182 -8.85 2.40 8.19
N GLY A 183 -7.72 1.69 8.15
CA GLY A 183 -6.92 1.38 9.35
C GLY A 183 -6.41 2.63 10.07
N LYS A 184 -5.95 3.63 9.32
CA LYS A 184 -5.58 4.94 9.88
C LYS A 184 -6.73 5.61 10.61
N LYS A 185 -7.91 5.69 9.98
CA LYS A 185 -9.11 6.27 10.62
C LYS A 185 -9.49 5.53 11.90
N VAL A 186 -9.29 4.21 11.96
CA VAL A 186 -9.54 3.43 13.19
C VAL A 186 -8.50 3.77 14.27
N LEU A 187 -7.21 3.84 13.93
CA LEU A 187 -6.15 4.25 14.86
C LEU A 187 -6.39 5.67 15.40
N GLU A 188 -6.79 6.59 14.54
CA GLU A 188 -7.05 8.00 14.85
C GLU A 188 -8.22 8.22 15.82
N GLN A 189 -9.06 7.20 16.07
CA GLN A 189 -10.07 7.24 17.14
C GLN A 189 -9.45 7.16 18.54
N TYR A 190 -8.23 6.63 18.65
CA TYR A 190 -7.56 6.36 19.93
C TYR A 190 -6.32 7.23 20.15
N GLY A 191 -5.87 7.98 19.15
CA GLY A 191 -4.67 8.80 19.26
C GLY A 191 -4.36 9.59 18.00
N THR A 192 -3.24 10.30 17.99
CA THR A 192 -2.72 10.99 16.81
C THR A 192 -1.64 10.16 16.14
N LEU A 193 -1.82 9.87 14.86
CA LEU A 193 -0.85 9.17 14.02
C LEU A 193 -0.02 10.18 13.23
N THR A 194 1.26 10.32 13.55
CA THR A 194 2.18 11.27 12.91
C THR A 194 3.15 10.56 11.97
N PRO A 195 3.21 10.92 10.67
CA PRO A 195 4.17 10.32 9.75
C PRO A 195 5.61 10.73 10.09
N THR A 196 6.54 9.79 9.95
CA THR A 196 7.99 10.05 10.00
C THR A 196 8.66 9.66 8.69
N LYS A 197 9.98 9.89 8.56
CA LYS A 197 10.72 9.47 7.36
C LYS A 197 10.60 7.96 7.11
N THR A 198 10.66 7.14 8.16
CA THR A 198 10.75 5.67 8.06
C THR A 198 9.48 4.94 8.48
N GLY A 199 8.49 5.61 9.07
CA GLY A 199 7.32 4.95 9.66
C GLY A 199 6.32 5.94 10.24
N TRP A 200 5.84 5.62 11.44
CA TRP A 200 4.82 6.38 12.16
C TRP A 200 5.16 6.51 13.65
N ILE A 201 4.74 7.62 14.25
CA ILE A 201 4.66 7.78 15.70
C ILE A 201 3.18 7.86 16.06
N PHE A 202 2.75 7.04 17.02
CA PHE A 202 1.39 7.07 17.55
C PHE A 202 1.41 7.62 18.97
N ASN A 203 0.64 8.68 19.20
CA ASN A 203 0.43 9.29 20.51
C ASN A 203 -1.02 9.03 20.93
N GLN A 204 -1.22 8.11 21.87
CA GLN A 204 -2.55 7.78 22.36
C GLN A 204 -3.20 8.97 23.07
N PHE A 205 -4.52 9.12 22.93
CA PHE A 205 -5.30 10.04 23.74
C PHE A 205 -5.36 9.55 25.20
N VAL A 206 -5.21 10.50 26.13
CA VAL A 206 -5.30 10.26 27.57
C VAL A 206 -6.75 10.19 28.01
#